data_AF-A0A935KNR1-F1
#
_entry.id   AF-A0A935KNR1-F1
#
_cell.length_a   1.000
_cell.length_b   1.000
_cell.length_c   1.000
_cell.angle_alpha   90.00
_cell.angle_beta   90.00
_cell.angle_gamma   90.00
#
_symmetry.space_group_name_H-M   'P 1'
#
loop_
_entity.id
_entity.type
_entity.pdbx_description
1 polymer ?
#
loop_
_entity_poly.entity_id
_entity_poly.type
_entity_poly.pdbx_seq_one_letter_code
_entity_poly.pdbx_strand_id
1 'polypeptide(L)'
;MLCGKESHCGVAVQNFAFCLRNCTGDTDCRQAAGYACFDSDGDAVKECMPVGTGSGAVGAPCATTADCAGGQRAICGTATNGGFTAGYCSIALCTAAPQDSCPTGSHCVDHSVPGRRPGCGKDCSSNPDCRAEGYACYDADHDGKKECAAAATGSAAIGAACSGTSQCGGGPFAFCFLLWSGGYCTQDCTPSFGEACDEGSNCVDLGGTRRCLAACTASCRTGYRCTDLDGDQKKECVLN
;
A
#
# COMPACT_ATOMS: atom_id res chain seq x y z
N MET A 1 -3.42 -26.48 12.96
CA MET A 1 -4.17 -26.52 11.69
C MET A 1 -3.59 -27.66 10.88
N LEU A 2 -4.40 -28.63 10.43
CA LEU A 2 -3.91 -29.75 9.61
C LEU A 2 -4.27 -29.44 8.16
N CYS A 3 -3.27 -29.32 7.29
CA CYS A 3 -3.49 -29.19 5.86
C CYS A 3 -3.89 -30.54 5.26
N GLY A 4 -4.61 -30.48 4.14
CA GLY A 4 -5.01 -31.68 3.40
C GLY A 4 -3.80 -32.47 2.88
N LYS A 5 -4.06 -33.70 2.42
CA LYS A 5 -3.04 -34.52 1.74
C LYS A 5 -2.48 -33.72 0.54
N GLU A 6 -1.14 -33.76 0.34
CA GLU A 6 -0.42 -33.00 -0.69
C GLU A 6 -0.40 -31.48 -0.48
N SER A 7 -0.63 -31.03 0.75
CA SER A 7 -0.46 -29.63 1.15
C SER A 7 0.30 -29.56 2.46
N HIS A 8 0.99 -28.45 2.68
CA HIS A 8 1.56 -28.11 3.98
C HIS A 8 1.22 -26.68 4.36
N CYS A 9 1.51 -26.38 5.62
CA CYS A 9 1.28 -25.06 6.20
C CYS A 9 2.47 -24.17 5.84
N GLY A 10 2.36 -23.47 4.71
CA GLY A 10 3.35 -22.47 4.34
C GLY A 10 3.07 -21.16 5.05
N VAL A 11 4.11 -20.50 5.57
CA VAL A 11 4.00 -19.15 6.11
C VAL A 11 4.13 -18.17 4.95
N ALA A 12 3.00 -17.75 4.39
CA ALA A 12 3.04 -16.69 3.40
C ALA A 12 3.38 -15.35 4.06
N VAL A 13 3.71 -14.39 3.19
CA VAL A 13 3.85 -12.97 3.49
C VAL A 13 2.88 -12.50 4.60
N GLN A 14 3.41 -11.76 5.58
CA GLN A 14 2.69 -11.16 6.73
C GLN A 14 2.31 -12.09 7.91
N ASN A 15 3.04 -13.19 8.14
CA ASN A 15 2.80 -14.14 9.25
C ASN A 15 1.43 -14.85 9.20
N PHE A 16 0.80 -14.88 8.02
CA PHE A 16 -0.39 -15.68 7.81
C PHE A 16 0.01 -17.05 7.26
N ALA A 17 -0.45 -18.09 7.95
CA ALA A 17 -0.28 -19.46 7.51
C ALA A 17 -1.40 -19.85 6.55
N PHE A 18 -1.03 -20.37 5.38
CA PHE A 18 -1.96 -20.92 4.40
C PHE A 18 -1.64 -22.38 4.13
N CYS A 19 -2.66 -23.19 3.86
CA CYS A 19 -2.43 -24.51 3.31
C CYS A 19 -2.15 -24.38 1.82
N LEU A 20 -0.88 -24.54 1.45
CA LEU A 20 -0.41 -24.46 0.07
C LEU A 20 -0.19 -25.86 -0.48
N ARG A 21 -0.52 -26.04 -1.77
CA ARG A 21 -0.32 -27.31 -2.46
C ARG A 21 1.17 -27.52 -2.72
N ASN A 22 1.67 -28.69 -2.31
CA ASN A 22 3.03 -29.11 -2.59
C ASN A 22 3.21 -29.33 -4.09
N CYS A 23 4.43 -29.15 -4.58
CA CYS A 23 4.79 -29.43 -5.96
C CYS A 23 6.21 -29.99 -6.05
N THR A 24 6.51 -30.63 -7.17
CA THR A 24 7.85 -31.12 -7.53
C THR A 24 8.42 -30.35 -8.72
N GLY A 25 7.55 -29.85 -9.60
CA GLY A 25 7.88 -28.95 -10.69
C GLY A 25 6.70 -28.09 -11.12
N ASP A 26 6.95 -27.12 -11.99
CA ASP A 26 5.93 -26.13 -12.39
C ASP A 26 4.70 -26.75 -13.05
N THR A 27 4.83 -27.93 -13.67
CA THR A 27 3.71 -28.67 -14.27
C THR A 27 2.67 -29.14 -13.25
N ASP A 28 3.03 -29.21 -11.97
CA ASP A 28 2.10 -29.52 -10.87
C ASP A 28 1.24 -28.30 -10.50
N CYS A 29 1.60 -27.12 -11.02
CA CYS A 29 1.00 -25.85 -10.71
C CYS A 29 0.15 -25.31 -11.87
N ARG A 30 -0.68 -24.30 -11.56
CA ARG A 30 -1.54 -23.63 -12.55
C ARG A 30 -0.74 -22.62 -13.37
N GLN A 31 0.20 -23.08 -14.21
CA GLN A 31 1.10 -22.20 -14.98
C GLN A 31 0.35 -21.20 -15.85
N ALA A 32 -0.74 -21.62 -16.49
CA ALA A 32 -1.60 -20.74 -17.29
C ALA A 32 -2.27 -19.61 -16.48
N ALA A 33 -2.31 -19.74 -15.15
CA ALA A 33 -2.79 -18.73 -14.21
C ALA A 33 -1.64 -18.02 -13.47
N GLY A 34 -0.38 -18.18 -13.90
CA GLY A 34 0.79 -17.51 -13.33
C GLY A 34 1.30 -18.10 -12.02
N TYR A 35 1.25 -19.43 -11.87
CA TYR A 35 1.82 -20.14 -10.71
C TYR A 35 3.04 -20.98 -11.11
N ALA A 36 4.07 -20.97 -10.27
CA ALA A 36 5.28 -21.80 -10.40
C ALA A 36 5.57 -22.55 -9.10
N CYS A 37 6.45 -23.55 -9.18
CA CYS A 37 6.81 -24.42 -8.08
C CYS A 37 8.13 -23.96 -7.44
N PHE A 38 8.05 -23.37 -6.24
CA PHE A 38 9.22 -22.94 -5.50
C PHE A 38 8.95 -22.90 -4.00
N ASP A 39 10.04 -22.96 -3.23
CA ASP A 39 10.04 -22.85 -1.77
C ASP A 39 9.97 -21.37 -1.40
N SER A 40 8.79 -20.88 -1.03
CA SER A 40 8.57 -19.45 -0.80
C SER A 40 8.87 -19.01 0.64
N ASP A 41 8.91 -19.93 1.59
CA ASP A 41 9.09 -19.63 3.02
C ASP A 41 10.37 -20.22 3.63
N GLY A 42 11.12 -20.99 2.85
CA GLY A 42 12.44 -21.52 3.19
C GLY A 42 12.42 -22.80 4.02
N ASP A 43 11.30 -23.53 4.04
CA ASP A 43 11.15 -24.76 4.82
C ASP A 43 11.64 -26.04 4.10
N ALA A 44 12.20 -25.87 2.89
CA ALA A 44 12.66 -26.92 1.98
C ALA A 44 11.55 -27.79 1.36
N VAL A 45 10.29 -27.44 1.55
CA VAL A 45 9.16 -27.90 0.74
C VAL A 45 8.95 -26.89 -0.39
N LYS A 46 8.37 -27.32 -1.52
CA LYS A 46 8.01 -26.41 -2.61
C LYS A 46 6.51 -26.32 -2.74
N GLU A 47 6.03 -25.12 -3.05
CA GLU A 47 4.62 -24.80 -3.16
C GLU A 47 4.30 -24.22 -4.53
N CYS A 48 3.05 -24.41 -4.96
CA CYS A 48 2.52 -23.64 -6.07
C CYS A 48 2.21 -22.20 -5.62
N MET A 49 3.07 -21.26 -6.01
CA MET A 49 2.98 -19.85 -5.64
C MET A 49 2.86 -18.94 -6.87
N PRO A 50 2.21 -17.77 -6.75
CA PRO A 50 2.17 -16.78 -7.82
C PRO A 50 3.59 -16.34 -8.22
N VAL A 51 3.81 -16.15 -9.51
CA VAL A 51 5.11 -15.78 -10.08
C VAL A 51 4.93 -14.67 -11.13
N GLY A 52 5.90 -13.77 -11.24
CA GLY A 52 5.93 -12.74 -12.27
C GLY A 52 6.49 -13.27 -13.59
N THR A 53 5.60 -13.57 -14.53
CA THR A 53 5.93 -14.03 -15.89
C THR A 53 5.72 -12.95 -16.96
N GLY A 54 5.20 -11.80 -16.56
CA GLY A 54 4.87 -10.70 -17.45
C GLY A 54 6.07 -9.80 -17.75
N SER A 55 5.81 -8.76 -18.53
CA SER A 55 6.79 -7.74 -18.90
C SER A 55 6.71 -6.47 -18.07
N GLY A 56 5.78 -6.39 -17.11
CA GLY A 56 5.60 -5.20 -16.26
C GLY A 56 6.82 -4.94 -15.38
N ALA A 57 7.61 -3.92 -15.73
CA ALA A 57 8.72 -3.44 -14.90
C ALA A 57 8.21 -2.80 -13.59
N VAL A 58 9.11 -2.51 -12.66
CA VAL A 58 8.78 -1.81 -11.41
C VAL A 58 8.02 -0.50 -11.71
N GLY A 59 6.86 -0.31 -11.07
CA GLY A 59 5.95 0.81 -11.28
C GLY A 59 4.88 0.63 -12.35
N ALA A 60 4.98 -0.40 -13.19
CA ALA A 60 3.95 -0.74 -14.17
C ALA A 60 2.61 -1.10 -13.49
N PRO A 61 1.46 -0.87 -14.16
CA PRO A 61 0.17 -1.34 -13.68
C PRO A 61 0.10 -2.87 -13.71
N CYS A 62 -0.72 -3.45 -12.85
CA CYS A 62 -0.95 -4.90 -12.80
C CYS A 62 -2.32 -5.21 -12.19
N ALA A 63 -2.95 -6.30 -12.64
CA ALA A 63 -4.11 -6.89 -11.97
C ALA A 63 -3.68 -8.06 -11.07
N THR A 64 -2.61 -8.75 -11.43
CA THR A 64 -2.07 -9.93 -10.73
C THR A 64 -0.54 -9.91 -10.76
N THR A 65 0.09 -10.75 -9.93
CA THR A 65 1.55 -10.94 -9.95
C THR A 65 2.06 -11.37 -11.33
N ALA A 66 1.27 -12.13 -12.10
CA ALA A 66 1.66 -12.62 -13.42
C ALA A 66 1.86 -11.51 -14.46
N ASP A 67 1.31 -10.32 -14.24
CA ASP A 67 1.51 -9.17 -15.13
C ASP A 67 2.90 -8.54 -14.97
N CYS A 68 3.55 -8.81 -13.85
CA CYS A 68 4.83 -8.22 -13.48
C CYS A 68 6.01 -9.08 -13.93
N ALA A 69 7.12 -8.42 -14.24
CA ALA A 69 8.43 -9.04 -14.34
C ALA A 69 9.00 -9.31 -12.93
N GLY A 70 10.08 -10.10 -12.84
CA GLY A 70 10.80 -10.36 -11.59
C GLY A 70 10.64 -11.77 -11.02
N GLY A 71 9.97 -12.68 -11.74
CA GLY A 71 9.93 -14.10 -11.41
C GLY A 71 9.33 -14.34 -10.02
N GLN A 72 9.98 -15.19 -9.22
CA GLN A 72 9.48 -15.63 -7.91
C GLN A 72 9.35 -14.48 -6.89
N ARG A 73 10.00 -13.35 -7.13
CA ARG A 73 9.98 -12.17 -6.24
C ARG A 73 9.01 -11.09 -6.69
N ALA A 74 8.38 -11.26 -7.86
CA ALA A 74 7.42 -10.28 -8.34
C ALA A 74 6.23 -10.19 -7.40
N ILE A 75 5.75 -8.97 -7.18
CA ILE A 75 4.51 -8.69 -6.46
C ILE A 75 3.70 -7.65 -7.22
N CYS A 76 2.38 -7.83 -7.23
CA CYS A 76 1.45 -6.80 -7.66
C CYS A 76 0.82 -6.15 -6.42
N GLY A 77 1.29 -4.95 -6.08
CA GLY A 77 0.66 -4.14 -5.03
C GLY A 77 -0.69 -3.62 -5.53
N THR A 78 -1.77 -3.86 -4.80
CA THR A 78 -3.13 -3.47 -5.20
C THR A 78 -3.67 -2.31 -4.35
N ALA A 79 -4.84 -1.78 -4.70
CA ALA A 79 -5.55 -0.81 -3.88
C ALA A 79 -5.81 -1.35 -2.46
N THR A 80 -6.17 -2.64 -2.32
CA THR A 80 -6.44 -3.26 -1.02
C THR A 80 -5.18 -3.55 -0.22
N ASN A 81 -4.05 -3.84 -0.88
CA ASN A 81 -2.82 -4.30 -0.22
C ASN A 81 -1.69 -3.26 -0.26
N GLY A 82 -1.99 -2.00 -0.55
CA GLY A 82 -0.99 -0.94 -0.62
C GLY A 82 -1.47 0.43 -1.10
N GLY A 83 -2.77 0.60 -1.39
CA GLY A 83 -3.30 1.87 -1.92
C GLY A 83 -2.98 2.12 -3.39
N PHE A 84 -2.40 1.14 -4.09
CA PHE A 84 -1.96 1.25 -5.47
C PHE A 84 -3.12 1.13 -6.47
N THR A 85 -3.60 2.27 -6.96
CA THR A 85 -4.69 2.34 -7.93
C THR A 85 -4.28 1.72 -9.27
N ALA A 86 -5.09 0.80 -9.80
CA ALA A 86 -4.76 -0.01 -10.98
C ALA A 86 -3.50 -0.89 -10.84
N GLY A 87 -3.11 -1.18 -9.60
CA GLY A 87 -1.99 -2.05 -9.23
C GLY A 87 -0.61 -1.44 -9.48
N TYR A 88 0.43 -2.01 -8.88
CA TYR A 88 1.83 -1.58 -9.02
C TYR A 88 2.76 -2.79 -8.98
N CYS A 89 3.49 -3.02 -10.07
CA CYS A 89 4.53 -4.04 -10.08
C CYS A 89 5.72 -3.62 -9.22
N SER A 90 6.16 -4.53 -8.34
CA SER A 90 7.35 -4.37 -7.51
C SER A 90 8.05 -5.72 -7.36
N ILE A 91 9.26 -5.71 -6.79
CA ILE A 91 10.05 -6.89 -6.49
C ILE A 91 10.24 -6.94 -4.97
N ALA A 92 9.71 -7.97 -4.32
CA ALA A 92 9.76 -8.15 -2.88
C ALA A 92 11.15 -8.56 -2.38
N LEU A 93 11.38 -8.41 -1.07
CA LEU A 93 12.58 -8.88 -0.39
C LEU A 93 13.86 -8.23 -0.91
N CYS A 94 13.77 -6.98 -1.34
CA CYS A 94 14.97 -6.22 -1.62
C CYS A 94 15.69 -5.88 -0.30
N THR A 95 17.00 -5.67 -0.36
CA THR A 95 17.79 -5.18 0.77
C THR A 95 18.35 -3.80 0.43
N ALA A 96 18.39 -2.90 1.40
CA ALA A 96 18.94 -1.55 1.22
C ALA A 96 20.45 -1.57 0.89
N ALA A 97 21.14 -2.66 1.23
CA ALA A 97 22.54 -2.86 0.90
C ALA A 97 22.87 -4.33 0.56
N PRO A 98 23.74 -4.55 -0.45
CA PRO A 98 23.94 -3.64 -1.58
C PRO A 98 22.61 -3.52 -2.35
N GLN A 99 22.36 -2.37 -2.98
CA GLN A 99 21.13 -2.04 -3.75
C GLN A 99 20.84 -2.99 -4.94
N ASP A 100 21.57 -4.09 -5.04
CA ASP A 100 21.72 -5.01 -6.18
C ASP A 100 20.49 -5.89 -6.46
N SER A 101 19.41 -5.74 -5.69
CA SER A 101 18.21 -6.55 -5.88
C SER A 101 17.11 -5.85 -6.67
N CYS A 102 17.20 -4.53 -6.86
CA CYS A 102 16.25 -3.76 -7.65
C CYS A 102 16.81 -3.48 -9.06
N PRO A 103 16.00 -3.59 -10.13
CA PRO A 103 16.40 -3.22 -11.47
C PRO A 103 16.78 -1.74 -11.61
N THR A 104 17.55 -1.40 -12.64
CA THR A 104 17.88 0.00 -12.98
C THR A 104 16.62 0.88 -13.06
N GLY A 105 16.69 2.07 -12.47
CA GLY A 105 15.56 3.01 -12.37
C GLY A 105 14.60 2.67 -11.23
N SER A 106 15.03 1.86 -10.27
CA SER A 106 14.32 1.60 -9.03
C SER A 106 15.32 1.42 -7.88
N HIS A 107 14.84 1.64 -6.66
CA HIS A 107 15.59 1.34 -5.43
C HIS A 107 14.72 0.56 -4.45
N CYS A 108 15.34 0.02 -3.41
CA CYS A 108 14.63 -0.71 -2.38
C CYS A 108 13.97 0.27 -1.43
N VAL A 109 12.65 0.21 -1.34
CA VAL A 109 11.84 1.03 -0.43
C VAL A 109 11.55 0.19 0.82
N ASP A 110 12.13 0.57 1.96
CA ASP A 110 11.91 -0.09 3.24
C ASP A 110 10.84 0.66 4.03
N HIS A 111 9.59 0.25 3.83
CA HIS A 111 8.52 0.72 4.71
C HIS A 111 8.79 0.21 6.12
N SER A 112 9.40 1.05 6.97
CA SER A 112 9.65 0.86 8.40
C SER A 112 8.39 0.54 9.23
N VAL A 113 7.23 0.40 8.59
CA VAL A 113 5.98 -0.05 9.14
C VAL A 113 6.05 -1.56 9.46
N PRO A 114 5.88 -1.96 10.73
CA PRO A 114 5.88 -3.36 11.12
C PRO A 114 4.93 -4.22 10.25
N GLY A 115 5.46 -5.29 9.67
CA GLY A 115 4.69 -6.23 8.84
C GLY A 115 4.64 -5.91 7.35
N ARG A 116 5.16 -4.76 6.90
CA ARG A 116 5.45 -4.55 5.47
C ARG A 116 6.83 -5.10 5.15
N ARG A 117 6.93 -5.80 4.01
CA ARG A 117 8.23 -6.25 3.49
C ARG A 117 8.77 -5.18 2.55
N PRO A 118 10.09 -4.98 2.52
CA PRO A 118 10.71 -4.07 1.57
C PRO A 118 10.43 -4.53 0.13
N GLY A 119 10.23 -3.56 -0.75
CA GLY A 119 9.95 -3.78 -2.17
C GLY A 119 10.61 -2.72 -3.03
N CYS A 120 10.89 -3.05 -4.29
CA CYS A 120 11.46 -2.07 -5.21
C CYS A 120 10.43 -1.00 -5.60
N GLY A 121 10.78 0.27 -5.41
CA GLY A 121 10.04 1.44 -5.88
C GLY A 121 10.72 2.06 -7.08
N LYS A 122 9.94 2.48 -8.09
CA LYS A 122 10.42 3.17 -9.28
C LYS A 122 10.96 4.55 -8.90
N ASP A 123 12.20 4.85 -9.26
CA ASP A 123 12.82 6.15 -9.03
C ASP A 123 12.06 7.26 -9.75
N CYS A 124 12.04 8.46 -9.15
CA CYS A 124 11.44 9.63 -9.77
C CYS A 124 12.15 10.93 -9.37
N SER A 125 12.00 11.94 -10.22
CA SER A 125 12.44 13.32 -9.95
C SER A 125 11.26 14.27 -9.73
N SER A 126 10.12 13.96 -10.35
CA SER A 126 8.89 14.76 -10.29
C SER A 126 7.64 13.90 -10.57
N ASN A 127 6.45 14.42 -10.27
CA ASN A 127 5.19 13.69 -10.48
C ASN A 127 4.98 13.14 -11.91
N PRO A 128 5.38 13.85 -12.99
CA PRO A 128 5.32 13.31 -14.35
C PRO A 128 6.11 12.01 -14.59
N ASP A 129 7.09 11.68 -13.75
CA ASP A 129 7.82 10.41 -13.84
C ASP A 129 6.96 9.23 -13.34
N CYS A 130 5.92 9.54 -12.58
CA CYS A 130 4.96 8.60 -12.00
C CYS A 130 3.68 8.52 -12.83
N ARG A 131 2.85 7.52 -12.54
CA ARG A 131 1.52 7.43 -13.16
C ARG A 131 0.63 8.55 -12.61
N ALA A 132 -0.15 9.20 -13.48
CA ALA A 132 -0.90 10.39 -13.09
C ALA A 132 -1.95 10.14 -11.99
N GLU A 133 -2.74 9.07 -12.11
CA GLU A 133 -3.84 8.79 -11.18
C GLU A 133 -3.40 7.90 -10.02
N GLY A 134 -3.39 8.46 -8.81
CA GLY A 134 -3.12 7.74 -7.57
C GLY A 134 -1.65 7.58 -7.22
N TYR A 135 -0.74 8.27 -7.91
CA TYR A 135 0.69 8.22 -7.62
C TYR A 135 1.32 9.61 -7.60
N ALA A 136 2.32 9.78 -6.74
CA ALA A 136 3.14 10.98 -6.69
C ALA A 136 4.60 10.60 -6.53
N CYS A 137 5.49 11.55 -6.83
CA CYS A 137 6.92 11.41 -6.64
C CYS A 137 7.33 12.01 -5.29
N TYR A 138 7.65 11.16 -4.31
CA TYR A 138 8.09 11.58 -2.99
C TYR A 138 8.93 10.50 -2.32
N ASP A 139 9.59 10.87 -1.24
CA ASP A 139 10.40 9.99 -0.40
C ASP A 139 9.48 9.32 0.63
N ALA A 140 8.95 8.15 0.31
CA ALA A 140 7.88 7.51 1.09
C ALA A 140 8.43 6.68 2.26
N ASP A 141 9.70 6.28 2.23
CA ASP A 141 10.37 5.57 3.32
C ASP A 141 11.41 6.41 4.07
N HIS A 142 11.64 7.65 3.66
CA HIS A 142 12.55 8.62 4.27
C HIS A 142 14.04 8.21 4.16
N ASP A 143 14.41 7.54 3.07
CA ASP A 143 15.80 7.16 2.77
C ASP A 143 16.59 8.28 2.04
N GLY A 144 15.92 9.38 1.69
CA GLY A 144 16.47 10.53 0.98
C GLY A 144 16.42 10.41 -0.56
N LYS A 145 15.89 9.31 -1.09
CA LYS A 145 15.55 9.14 -2.51
C LYS A 145 14.05 9.30 -2.69
N LYS A 146 13.62 9.50 -3.93
CA LYS A 146 12.20 9.63 -4.27
C LYS A 146 11.78 8.51 -5.18
N GLU A 147 10.58 8.04 -4.95
CA GLU A 147 9.95 6.97 -5.70
C GLU A 147 8.52 7.33 -6.05
N CYS A 148 8.02 6.64 -7.06
CA CYS A 148 6.61 6.62 -7.36
C CYS A 148 5.90 5.74 -6.34
N ALA A 149 5.19 6.38 -5.41
CA ALA A 149 4.37 5.73 -4.40
C ALA A 149 2.89 6.16 -4.50
N ALA A 150 2.01 5.41 -3.85
CA ALA A 150 0.58 5.69 -3.85
C ALA A 150 0.29 7.02 -3.16
N ALA A 151 -0.53 7.88 -3.77
CA ALA A 151 -0.86 9.20 -3.22
C ALA A 151 -2.31 9.59 -3.48
N ALA A 152 -2.82 10.51 -2.67
CA ALA A 152 -4.12 11.16 -2.85
C ALA A 152 -4.02 12.28 -3.89
N THR A 153 -4.17 11.90 -5.17
CA THR A 153 -4.10 12.81 -6.32
C THR A 153 -5.45 13.32 -6.78
N GLY A 154 -6.53 12.97 -6.07
CA GLY A 154 -7.88 13.42 -6.37
C GLY A 154 -8.14 14.83 -5.86
N SER A 155 -9.40 15.22 -5.86
CA SER A 155 -9.84 16.55 -5.46
C SER A 155 -10.82 16.55 -4.28
N ALA A 156 -11.18 15.38 -3.75
CA ALA A 156 -12.09 15.32 -2.61
C ALA A 156 -11.40 15.85 -1.35
N ALA A 157 -12.00 16.88 -0.75
CA ALA A 157 -11.50 17.49 0.48
C ALA A 157 -11.54 16.50 1.66
N ILE A 158 -10.77 16.81 2.71
CA ILE A 158 -10.84 16.10 3.98
C ILE A 158 -12.30 16.04 4.47
N GLY A 159 -12.71 14.87 4.96
CA GLY A 159 -14.07 14.55 5.38
C GLY A 159 -15.05 14.14 4.28
N ALA A 160 -14.66 14.23 3.00
CA ALA A 160 -15.46 13.69 1.91
C ALA A 160 -15.53 12.15 1.96
N ALA A 161 -16.59 11.61 1.35
CA ALA A 161 -16.73 10.17 1.11
C ALA A 161 -15.66 9.70 0.13
N CYS A 162 -15.17 8.47 0.31
CA CYS A 162 -14.22 7.87 -0.62
C CYS A 162 -14.30 6.34 -0.57
N SER A 163 -13.90 5.70 -1.66
CA SER A 163 -13.70 4.26 -1.79
C SER A 163 -12.23 3.89 -2.02
N GLY A 164 -11.33 4.88 -2.12
CA GLY A 164 -9.90 4.67 -2.30
C GLY A 164 -9.11 5.98 -2.22
N THR A 165 -7.81 5.87 -1.90
CA THR A 165 -6.90 7.01 -1.67
C THR A 165 -6.85 7.98 -2.85
N SER A 166 -6.87 7.50 -4.09
CA SER A 166 -6.78 8.34 -5.30
C SER A 166 -7.95 9.30 -5.50
N GLN A 167 -9.05 9.16 -4.75
CA GLN A 167 -10.18 10.09 -4.78
C GLN A 167 -9.95 11.32 -3.90
N CYS A 168 -9.13 11.20 -2.86
CA CYS A 168 -8.83 12.28 -1.93
C CYS A 168 -7.81 13.25 -2.54
N GLY A 169 -7.90 14.53 -2.15
CA GLY A 169 -6.80 15.49 -2.28
C GLY A 169 -5.88 15.43 -1.06
N GLY A 170 -4.79 16.20 -1.08
CA GLY A 170 -3.82 16.28 0.04
C GLY A 170 -2.51 15.51 -0.21
N GLY A 171 -2.32 14.93 -1.41
CA GLY A 171 -1.01 14.46 -1.86
C GLY A 171 -0.50 13.20 -1.15
N PRO A 172 0.82 13.09 -0.89
CA PRO A 172 1.47 11.87 -0.37
C PRO A 172 0.97 11.37 0.98
N PHE A 173 0.45 12.28 1.82
CA PHE A 173 0.08 11.97 3.21
C PHE A 173 -1.42 11.84 3.41
N ALA A 174 -2.21 12.11 2.37
CA ALA A 174 -3.65 11.91 2.40
C ALA A 174 -4.04 10.51 1.92
N PHE A 175 -5.10 9.97 2.52
CA PHE A 175 -5.60 8.64 2.24
C PHE A 175 -7.09 8.53 2.54
N CYS A 176 -7.71 7.49 1.97
CA CYS A 176 -9.10 7.17 2.27
C CYS A 176 -9.18 6.23 3.48
N PHE A 177 -9.75 6.72 4.60
CA PHE A 177 -9.94 5.90 5.79
C PHE A 177 -11.20 5.04 5.67
N LEU A 178 -11.03 3.82 5.16
CA LEU A 178 -12.11 2.88 4.85
C LEU A 178 -12.74 2.19 6.07
N LEU A 179 -12.15 2.33 7.27
CA LEU A 179 -12.75 1.80 8.50
C LEU A 179 -14.00 2.57 8.94
N TRP A 180 -14.20 3.79 8.42
CA TRP A 180 -15.40 4.55 8.65
C TRP A 180 -16.42 4.30 7.53
N SER A 181 -17.69 4.20 7.91
CA SER A 181 -18.77 3.88 6.96
C SER A 181 -18.81 4.87 5.80
N GLY A 182 -18.71 4.35 4.58
CA GLY A 182 -18.67 5.17 3.35
C GLY A 182 -17.32 5.84 3.05
N GLY A 183 -16.27 5.48 3.81
CA GLY A 183 -14.89 5.99 3.71
C GLY A 183 -14.75 7.48 3.99
N TYR A 184 -13.58 7.92 4.46
CA TYR A 184 -13.34 9.30 4.85
C TYR A 184 -11.97 9.78 4.37
N CYS A 185 -11.93 10.81 3.52
CA CYS A 185 -10.66 11.42 3.15
C CYS A 185 -10.03 12.11 4.36
N THR A 186 -8.80 11.73 4.70
CA THR A 186 -8.02 12.25 5.83
C THR A 186 -6.56 12.38 5.42
N GLN A 187 -5.77 13.07 6.23
CA GLN A 187 -4.33 13.23 6.03
C GLN A 187 -3.57 12.99 7.33
N ASP A 188 -2.37 12.42 7.25
CA ASP A 188 -1.44 12.37 8.38
C ASP A 188 -0.87 13.79 8.63
N CYS A 189 -1.04 14.29 9.85
CA CYS A 189 -0.53 15.60 10.28
C CYS A 189 0.44 15.47 11.46
N THR A 190 1.10 14.31 11.58
CA THR A 190 2.16 14.10 12.55
C THR A 190 3.35 15.00 12.19
N PRO A 191 3.94 15.76 13.12
CA PRO A 191 4.99 16.72 12.81
C PRO A 191 6.21 16.14 12.06
N SER A 192 6.49 14.85 12.23
CA SER A 192 7.55 14.13 11.52
C SER A 192 7.33 14.06 10.01
N PHE A 193 6.09 14.17 9.55
CA PHE A 193 5.72 14.18 8.13
C PHE A 193 5.52 15.60 7.58
N GLY A 194 5.66 16.64 8.43
CA GLY A 194 5.79 18.02 8.00
C GLY A 194 4.54 18.74 7.51
N GLU A 195 3.38 18.06 7.42
CA GLU A 195 2.20 18.66 6.78
C GLU A 195 1.18 19.22 7.77
N ALA A 196 0.78 20.47 7.53
CA ALA A 196 -0.41 21.05 8.12
C ALA A 196 -1.66 20.46 7.43
N CYS A 197 -2.79 20.48 8.12
CA CYS A 197 -4.05 20.13 7.48
C CYS A 197 -4.48 21.19 6.48
N ASP A 198 -5.09 20.75 5.38
CA ASP A 198 -5.75 21.63 4.42
C ASP A 198 -6.80 22.54 5.09
N GLU A 199 -7.10 23.66 4.43
CA GLU A 199 -8.11 24.61 4.90
C GLU A 199 -9.45 23.90 5.18
N GLY A 200 -10.07 24.26 6.30
CA GLY A 200 -11.32 23.64 6.75
C GLY A 200 -11.14 22.31 7.48
N SER A 201 -9.93 21.99 7.96
CA SER A 201 -9.65 20.78 8.75
C SER A 201 -8.80 21.08 9.99
N ASN A 202 -8.93 20.23 11.01
CA ASN A 202 -8.13 20.29 12.23
C ASN A 202 -7.26 19.04 12.37
N CYS A 203 -6.04 19.21 12.87
CA CYS A 203 -5.13 18.12 13.18
C CYS A 203 -5.41 17.58 14.57
N VAL A 204 -6.02 16.40 14.66
CA VAL A 204 -6.46 15.77 15.90
C VAL A 204 -5.50 14.67 16.33
N ASP A 205 -5.16 14.61 17.63
CA ASP A 205 -4.42 13.47 18.21
C ASP A 205 -5.38 12.32 18.59
N LEU A 206 -5.18 11.16 17.96
CA LEU A 206 -5.97 9.95 18.16
C LEU A 206 -5.18 8.88 18.94
N GLY A 207 -4.46 9.30 19.98
CA GLY A 207 -3.70 8.39 20.84
C GLY A 207 -2.34 8.03 20.25
N GLY A 208 -1.59 9.04 19.82
CA GLY A 208 -0.22 8.90 19.28
C GLY A 208 -0.16 8.88 17.75
N THR A 209 -1.31 8.94 17.09
CA THR A 209 -1.42 9.12 15.63
C THR A 209 -2.21 10.39 15.37
N ARG A 210 -1.68 11.33 14.58
CA ARG A 210 -2.37 12.59 14.29
C ARG A 210 -3.03 12.56 12.92
N ARG A 211 -4.28 13.00 12.84
CA ARG A 211 -5.09 12.95 11.60
C ARG A 211 -5.83 14.26 11.37
N CYS A 212 -5.88 14.69 10.11
CA CYS A 212 -6.73 15.78 9.68
C CYS A 212 -8.18 15.34 9.60
N LEU A 213 -9.03 15.91 10.43
CA LEU A 213 -10.47 15.73 10.38
C LEU A 213 -11.12 17.03 9.92
N ALA A 214 -12.18 16.94 9.11
CA ALA A 214 -12.91 18.09 8.62
C ALA A 214 -13.48 18.89 9.80
N ALA A 215 -13.21 20.19 9.82
CA ALA A 215 -13.72 21.10 10.83
C ALA A 215 -15.24 21.30 10.64
N CYS A 216 -15.94 21.57 11.73
CA CYS A 216 -17.38 21.78 11.71
C CYS A 216 -17.83 22.82 12.74
N THR A 217 -18.98 23.45 12.49
CA THR A 217 -19.60 24.40 13.42
C THR A 217 -20.83 23.81 14.11
N ALA A 218 -21.70 23.15 13.33
CA ALA A 218 -22.95 22.56 13.83
C ALA A 218 -23.27 21.17 13.26
N SER A 219 -22.91 20.88 12.01
CA SER A 219 -23.28 19.63 11.34
C SER A 219 -22.15 19.06 10.51
N CYS A 220 -22.19 17.74 10.33
CA CYS A 220 -21.33 16.99 9.43
C CYS A 220 -22.18 16.25 8.39
N ARG A 221 -21.53 15.56 7.45
CA ARG A 221 -22.25 14.70 6.50
C ARG A 221 -23.03 13.59 7.23
N THR A 222 -24.04 13.02 6.58
CA THR A 222 -24.86 11.94 7.13
C THR A 222 -24.00 10.81 7.70
N GLY A 223 -24.29 10.38 8.93
CA GLY A 223 -23.53 9.36 9.65
C GLY A 223 -22.39 9.90 10.53
N TYR A 224 -22.20 11.22 10.56
CA TYR A 224 -21.15 11.88 11.34
C TYR A 224 -21.74 12.93 12.28
N ARG A 225 -21.05 13.19 13.40
CA ARG A 225 -21.35 14.27 14.34
C ARG A 225 -20.22 15.27 14.42
N CYS A 226 -20.59 16.48 14.80
CA CYS A 226 -19.67 17.58 15.06
C CYS A 226 -19.32 17.63 16.55
N THR A 227 -18.09 17.28 16.92
CA THR A 227 -17.62 17.27 18.31
C THR A 227 -16.18 17.74 18.41
N ASP A 228 -15.82 18.33 19.55
CA ASP A 228 -14.42 18.57 19.92
C ASP A 228 -13.84 17.24 20.41
N LEU A 229 -12.96 16.63 19.61
CA LEU A 229 -12.46 15.27 19.89
C LEU A 229 -11.23 15.28 20.81
N ASP A 230 -10.37 16.29 20.72
CA ASP A 230 -9.10 16.38 21.47
C ASP A 230 -9.04 17.50 22.51
N GLY A 231 -10.11 18.27 22.68
CA GLY A 231 -10.26 19.29 23.71
C GLY A 231 -9.62 20.64 23.34
N ASP A 232 -9.32 20.88 22.07
CA ASP A 232 -8.68 22.11 21.59
C ASP A 232 -9.67 23.26 21.34
N GLN A 233 -10.97 23.04 21.63
CA GLN A 233 -12.09 23.95 21.40
C GLN A 233 -12.47 24.14 19.92
N LYS A 234 -11.83 23.44 19.00
CA LYS A 234 -12.31 23.27 17.64
C LYS A 234 -13.13 21.98 17.58
N LYS A 235 -14.01 21.88 16.59
CA LYS A 235 -14.87 20.72 16.43
C LYS A 235 -14.60 20.08 15.10
N GLU A 236 -14.66 18.76 15.09
CA GLU A 236 -14.38 17.91 13.95
C GLU A 236 -15.55 16.99 13.64
N CYS A 237 -15.61 16.61 12.37
CA CYS A 237 -16.51 15.58 11.89
C CYS A 237 -15.96 14.18 12.17
N VAL A 238 -16.60 13.50 13.11
CA VAL A 238 -16.29 12.12 13.53
C VAL A 238 -17.48 11.20 13.28
N LEU A 239 -17.24 9.90 13.11
CA LEU A 239 -18.29 8.91 12.93
C LEU A 239 -19.25 8.90 14.14
N ASN A 240 -20.56 8.81 13.88
CA ASN A 240 -21.59 8.70 14.92
C ASN A 240 -21.45 7.44 15.78
#